data_AF-A0A7Y2MKP4-F1
#
_entry.id   AF-A0A7Y2MKP4-F1
#
_cell.length_a   1.000
_cell.length_b   1.000
_cell.length_c   1.000
_cell.angle_alpha   90.00
_cell.angle_beta   90.00
_cell.angle_gamma   90.00
#
_symmetry.space_group_name_H-M   'P 1'
#
loop_
_entity.id
_entity.type
_entity.pdbx_description
1 polymer ?
#
loop_
_entity_poly.entity_id
_entity_poly.type
_entity_poly.pdbx_seq_one_letter_code
_entity_poly.pdbx_strand_id
1 'polypeptide(L)'
;MEVYKHEVVSGINEMYGELLRSWTSYDSIAAHLEALSLRLWEEVSRGNHLALQEVRNYHWSHLGQPVTVLKNTGLTEADCKQTIANEYGYRRWSEVNHVRYPYHVNFENSVELLLQGDEAGLRELLSGDPALINQKSQYGHRATLLHYAVSNGVELWRQSVPLNLPQMVELLLDSGANPRAKMMVYNGEYTASELLMSSEHPRAAGVLADLRDTFSKAVL
;
A
#
# COMPACT_ATOMS: atom_id res chain seq x y z
N MET A 1 13.72 12.59 8.04
CA MET A 1 12.49 13.20 7.51
C MET A 1 11.35 12.91 8.48
N GLU A 2 10.45 13.86 8.72
CA GLU A 2 9.25 13.60 9.52
C GLU A 2 8.20 12.88 8.66
N VAL A 3 7.55 11.85 9.23
CA VAL A 3 6.56 11.03 8.52
C VAL A 3 5.27 10.95 9.33
N TYR A 4 4.20 11.51 8.78
CA TYR A 4 2.86 11.35 9.31
C TYR A 4 2.37 9.92 9.09
N LYS A 5 1.84 9.31 10.15
CA LYS A 5 1.12 8.03 10.11
C LYS A 5 -0.11 8.13 10.98
N HIS A 6 -1.26 7.77 10.42
CA HIS A 6 -2.49 7.66 11.20
C HIS A 6 -2.35 6.56 12.26
N GLU A 7 -3.01 6.69 13.42
CA GLU A 7 -2.89 5.74 14.54
C GLU A 7 -3.13 4.28 14.12
N VAL A 8 -4.10 4.05 13.23
CA VAL A 8 -4.40 2.73 12.66
C VAL A 8 -3.25 2.20 11.84
N VAL A 9 -2.62 3.03 11.00
CA VAL A 9 -1.48 2.64 10.17
C VAL A 9 -0.30 2.25 11.06
N SER A 10 -0.03 3.01 12.11
CA SER A 10 1.00 2.69 13.11
C SER A 10 0.69 1.38 13.84
N GLY A 11 -0.55 1.21 14.31
CA GLY A 11 -0.97 -0.01 15.00
C GLY A 11 -0.89 -1.26 14.12
N ILE A 12 -1.23 -1.16 12.83
CA ILE A 12 -1.07 -2.27 11.87
C ILE A 12 0.42 -2.59 11.66
N ASN A 13 1.27 -1.57 11.53
CA ASN A 13 2.73 -1.78 11.44
C ASN A 13 3.28 -2.51 12.68
N GLU A 14 2.81 -2.15 13.88
CA GLU A 14 3.20 -2.83 15.13
C GLU A 14 2.65 -4.27 15.22
N MET A 15 1.40 -4.47 14.83
CA MET A 15 0.73 -5.78 14.88
C MET A 15 1.43 -6.84 14.03
N TYR A 16 1.83 -6.49 12.80
CA TYR A 16 2.55 -7.40 11.92
C TYR A 16 4.07 -7.38 12.15
N GLY A 17 4.63 -6.25 12.60
CA GLY A 17 6.06 -6.08 12.87
C GLY A 17 6.94 -6.31 11.64
N GLU A 18 8.02 -7.07 11.83
CA GLU A 18 9.01 -7.37 10.78
C GLU A 18 8.41 -8.17 9.62
N LEU A 19 7.27 -8.85 9.83
CA LEU A 19 6.63 -9.67 8.80
C LEU A 19 6.36 -8.84 7.54
N LEU A 20 5.86 -7.61 7.66
CA LEU A 20 5.52 -6.74 6.51
C LEU A 20 6.68 -6.51 5.51
N ARG A 21 7.92 -6.56 5.99
CA ARG A 21 9.14 -6.22 5.24
C ARG A 21 10.04 -7.43 4.97
N SER A 22 9.54 -8.64 5.20
CA SER A 22 10.31 -9.89 5.14
C SER A 22 10.41 -10.48 3.72
N TRP A 23 10.49 -9.64 2.69
CA TRP A 23 10.37 -10.04 1.28
C TRP A 23 11.42 -11.06 0.83
N THR A 24 12.61 -11.04 1.43
CA THR A 24 13.72 -11.96 1.15
C THR A 24 13.64 -13.27 1.94
N SER A 25 12.74 -13.35 2.92
CA SER A 25 12.53 -14.54 3.76
C SER A 25 11.56 -15.55 3.14
N TYR A 26 10.92 -15.22 2.01
CA TYR A 26 9.92 -16.06 1.35
C TYR A 26 10.28 -16.28 -0.12
N ASP A 27 10.11 -17.52 -0.58
CA ASP A 27 10.40 -17.92 -1.96
C ASP A 27 9.44 -17.31 -2.99
N SER A 28 8.27 -16.83 -2.53
CA SER A 28 7.28 -16.17 -3.40
C SER A 28 6.40 -15.20 -2.63
N ILE A 29 5.84 -14.24 -3.36
CA ILE A 29 4.84 -13.30 -2.83
C ILE A 29 3.67 -14.06 -2.22
N ALA A 30 3.18 -15.13 -2.86
CA ALA A 30 2.07 -15.91 -2.33
C ALA A 30 2.36 -16.51 -0.95
N ALA A 31 3.58 -17.00 -0.73
CA ALA A 31 3.98 -17.55 0.57
C ALA A 31 4.04 -16.46 1.66
N HIS A 32 4.51 -15.27 1.30
CA HIS A 32 4.52 -14.13 2.21
C HIS A 32 3.09 -13.66 2.55
N LEU A 33 2.21 -13.51 1.56
CA LEU A 33 0.81 -13.13 1.80
C LEU A 33 0.05 -14.20 2.61
N GLU A 34 0.37 -15.48 2.45
CA GLU A 34 -0.18 -16.56 3.29
C GLU A 34 0.23 -16.33 4.75
N ALA A 35 1.50 -16.03 5.01
CA ALA A 35 1.97 -15.73 6.37
C ALA A 35 1.28 -14.49 6.99
N LEU A 36 1.06 -13.43 6.20
CA LEU A 36 0.27 -12.27 6.63
C LEU A 36 -1.17 -12.67 6.97
N SER A 37 -1.81 -13.51 6.15
CA SER A 37 -3.18 -13.96 6.42
C SER A 37 -3.31 -14.79 7.70
N LEU A 38 -2.28 -15.59 8.02
CA LEU A 38 -2.22 -16.36 9.26
C LEU A 38 -2.05 -15.43 10.48
N ARG A 39 -1.19 -14.41 10.37
CA ARG A 39 -1.05 -13.37 11.42
C ARG A 39 -2.37 -12.63 11.63
N LEU A 40 -3.05 -12.23 10.55
CA LEU A 40 -4.36 -11.58 10.65
C LEU A 40 -5.37 -12.49 11.36
N TRP A 41 -5.39 -13.78 11.00
CA TRP A 41 -6.28 -14.76 11.62
C TRP A 41 -6.02 -14.93 13.12
N GLU A 42 -4.76 -15.01 13.55
CA GLU A 42 -4.40 -15.08 14.97
C GLU A 42 -4.94 -13.88 15.76
N GLU A 43 -4.83 -12.67 15.19
CA GLU A 43 -5.26 -11.43 15.83
C GLU A 43 -6.79 -11.27 15.81
N VAL A 44 -7.46 -11.64 14.71
CA VAL A 44 -8.93 -11.73 14.63
C VAL A 44 -9.48 -12.71 15.67
N SER A 45 -8.84 -13.88 15.82
CA SER A 45 -9.24 -14.91 16.80
C SER A 45 -9.15 -14.43 18.25
N ARG A 46 -8.29 -13.44 18.53
CA ARG A 46 -8.16 -12.77 19.83
C ARG A 46 -9.10 -11.57 19.99
N GLY A 47 -9.87 -11.24 18.95
CA GLY A 47 -10.74 -10.06 18.93
C GLY A 47 -9.98 -8.73 18.89
N ASN A 48 -8.75 -8.73 18.36
CA ASN A 48 -7.92 -7.55 18.23
C ASN A 48 -8.65 -6.49 17.39
N HIS A 49 -8.76 -5.28 17.93
CA HIS A 49 -9.49 -4.19 17.29
C HIS A 49 -8.88 -3.78 15.94
N LEU A 50 -7.55 -3.74 15.83
CA LEU A 50 -6.83 -3.34 14.61
C LEU A 50 -7.03 -4.36 13.49
N ALA A 51 -6.91 -5.65 13.79
CA ALA A 51 -7.18 -6.72 12.84
C ALA A 51 -8.63 -6.65 12.29
N LEU A 52 -9.61 -6.38 13.16
CA LEU A 52 -10.99 -6.20 12.73
C LEU A 52 -11.21 -4.90 11.94
N GLN A 53 -10.41 -3.85 12.19
CA GLN A 53 -10.40 -2.65 11.35
C GLN A 53 -9.87 -2.92 9.94
N GLU A 54 -8.85 -3.77 9.81
CA GLU A 54 -8.33 -4.20 8.51
C GLU A 54 -9.39 -5.00 7.73
N VAL A 55 -10.07 -5.96 8.39
CA VAL A 55 -11.17 -6.74 7.79
C VAL A 55 -12.28 -5.82 7.28
N ARG A 56 -12.78 -4.86 8.07
CA ARG A 56 -13.84 -3.94 7.59
C ARG A 56 -13.38 -2.99 6.49
N ASN A 57 -12.08 -2.82 6.28
CA ASN A 57 -11.55 -1.91 5.26
C ASN A 57 -11.32 -2.63 3.92
N TYR A 58 -11.03 -3.93 3.95
CA TYR A 58 -10.63 -4.65 2.73
C TYR A 58 -11.48 -5.87 2.39
N HIS A 59 -12.13 -6.53 3.35
CA HIS A 59 -13.00 -7.65 3.03
C HIS A 59 -14.33 -7.19 2.45
N TRP A 60 -14.59 -7.48 1.17
CA TRP A 60 -15.74 -6.95 0.43
C TRP A 60 -17.11 -7.19 1.09
N SER A 61 -17.33 -8.37 1.69
CA SER A 61 -18.59 -8.68 2.40
C SER A 61 -18.75 -7.95 3.73
N HIS A 62 -17.68 -7.33 4.24
CA HIS A 62 -17.61 -6.68 5.55
C HIS A 62 -17.25 -5.19 5.47
N LEU A 63 -17.20 -4.63 4.26
CA LEU A 63 -16.81 -3.24 4.05
C LEU A 63 -17.64 -2.27 4.88
N GLY A 64 -16.95 -1.46 5.67
CA GLY A 64 -17.56 -0.42 6.51
C GLY A 64 -18.30 -0.94 7.74
N GLN A 65 -18.45 -2.26 7.95
CA GLN A 65 -19.16 -2.80 9.09
C GLN A 65 -18.53 -2.34 10.42
N PRO A 66 -19.31 -2.02 11.46
CA PRO A 66 -18.75 -1.68 12.77
C PRO A 66 -17.94 -2.84 13.34
N VAL A 67 -16.81 -2.56 13.99
CA VAL A 67 -15.97 -3.61 14.62
C VAL A 67 -16.75 -4.43 15.64
N THR A 68 -17.73 -3.83 16.33
CA THR A 68 -18.64 -4.53 17.27
C THR A 68 -19.50 -5.61 16.60
N VAL A 69 -19.85 -5.42 15.32
CA VAL A 69 -20.57 -6.43 14.53
C VAL A 69 -19.61 -7.55 14.11
N LEU A 70 -18.41 -7.20 13.63
CA LEU A 70 -17.41 -8.17 13.19
C LEU A 70 -16.98 -9.14 14.28
N LYS A 71 -16.87 -8.67 15.53
CA LYS A 71 -16.58 -9.52 16.70
C LYS A 71 -17.53 -10.71 16.86
N ASN A 72 -18.78 -10.57 16.42
CA ASN A 72 -19.83 -11.58 16.57
C ASN A 72 -20.18 -12.30 15.26
N THR A 73 -19.48 -11.98 14.16
CA THR A 73 -19.81 -12.50 12.82
C THR A 73 -19.32 -13.94 12.62
N GLY A 74 -18.40 -14.42 13.46
CA GLY A 74 -17.80 -15.75 13.29
C GLY A 74 -16.84 -15.80 12.11
N LEU A 75 -16.01 -14.76 11.96
CA LEU A 75 -14.96 -14.70 10.93
C LEU A 75 -14.07 -15.95 11.00
N THR A 76 -13.62 -16.38 9.83
CA THR A 76 -12.80 -17.57 9.64
C THR A 76 -11.41 -17.21 9.10
N GLU A 77 -10.50 -18.18 9.08
CA GLU A 77 -9.21 -18.04 8.40
C GLU A 77 -9.37 -17.69 6.91
N ALA A 78 -10.41 -18.22 6.26
CA ALA A 78 -10.71 -17.92 4.86
C ALA A 78 -11.09 -16.45 4.65
N ASP A 79 -11.80 -15.82 5.59
CA ASP A 79 -12.11 -14.39 5.56
C ASP A 79 -10.82 -13.55 5.72
N CYS A 80 -9.87 -14.00 6.53
CA CYS A 80 -8.57 -13.32 6.69
C CYS A 80 -7.73 -13.42 5.41
N LYS A 81 -7.69 -14.61 4.77
CA LYS A 81 -7.09 -14.79 3.44
C LYS A 81 -7.73 -13.87 2.41
N GLN A 82 -9.05 -13.79 2.39
CA GLN A 82 -9.76 -12.94 1.45
C GLN A 82 -9.51 -11.44 1.73
N THR A 83 -9.39 -11.05 3.00
CA THR A 83 -9.00 -9.69 3.41
C THR A 83 -7.64 -9.31 2.84
N ILE A 84 -6.61 -10.14 3.07
CA ILE A 84 -5.26 -9.92 2.53
C ILE A 84 -5.27 -9.93 0.99
N ALA A 85 -6.00 -10.84 0.34
CA ALA A 85 -6.14 -10.78 -1.12
C ALA A 85 -6.64 -9.41 -1.58
N ASN A 86 -7.71 -8.90 -0.97
CA ASN A 86 -8.32 -7.64 -1.36
C ASN A 86 -7.47 -6.41 -1.06
N GLU A 87 -6.76 -6.39 0.07
CA GLU A 87 -5.80 -5.33 0.41
C GLU A 87 -4.70 -5.21 -0.66
N TYR A 88 -4.17 -6.33 -1.10
CA TYR A 88 -3.13 -6.39 -2.13
C TYR A 88 -3.70 -6.39 -3.56
N GLY A 89 -4.97 -6.01 -3.73
CA GLY A 89 -5.61 -5.77 -5.02
C GLY A 89 -5.96 -7.03 -5.83
N TYR A 90 -5.93 -8.20 -5.20
CA TYR A 90 -6.46 -9.43 -5.78
C TYR A 90 -7.97 -9.55 -5.50
N ARG A 91 -8.71 -10.11 -6.45
CA ARG A 91 -10.15 -10.29 -6.31
C ARG A 91 -10.49 -11.44 -5.37
N ARG A 92 -9.66 -12.49 -5.39
CA ARG A 92 -9.89 -13.73 -4.62
C ARG A 92 -8.55 -14.35 -4.23
N TRP A 93 -8.54 -15.10 -3.13
CA TRP A 93 -7.34 -15.80 -2.66
C TRP A 93 -6.72 -16.74 -3.72
N SER A 94 -7.54 -17.35 -4.58
CA SER A 94 -7.01 -18.24 -5.63
C SER A 94 -6.12 -17.52 -6.66
N GLU A 95 -6.24 -16.19 -6.82
CA GLU A 95 -5.32 -15.42 -7.67
C GLU A 95 -3.94 -15.28 -7.03
N VAL A 96 -3.89 -15.09 -5.71
CA VAL A 96 -2.64 -15.09 -4.92
C VAL A 96 -1.88 -16.41 -5.11
N ASN A 97 -2.60 -17.53 -5.17
CA ASN A 97 -2.01 -18.86 -5.41
C ASN A 97 -1.26 -19.00 -6.75
N HIS A 98 -1.41 -18.07 -7.69
CA HIS A 98 -0.67 -18.12 -8.95
C HIS A 98 0.60 -17.26 -8.94
N VAL A 99 0.83 -16.49 -7.87
CA VAL A 99 1.96 -15.56 -7.73
C VAL A 99 3.17 -16.31 -7.14
N ARG A 100 3.76 -17.18 -7.96
CA ARG A 100 4.83 -18.13 -7.58
C ARG A 100 6.25 -17.61 -7.89
N TYR A 101 6.43 -16.30 -7.91
CA TYR A 101 7.70 -15.65 -8.17
C TYR A 101 8.12 -14.78 -6.96
N PRO A 102 9.43 -14.55 -6.77
CA PRO A 102 9.93 -13.72 -5.68
C PRO A 102 9.65 -12.23 -5.91
N TYR A 103 9.87 -11.45 -4.86
CA TYR A 103 9.79 -10.00 -4.92
C TYR A 103 10.87 -9.37 -5.80
N HIS A 104 10.49 -8.29 -6.49
CA HIS A 104 11.42 -7.33 -7.06
C HIS A 104 11.91 -6.42 -5.92
N VAL A 105 12.94 -6.88 -5.20
CA VAL A 105 13.42 -6.23 -3.96
C VAL A 105 13.75 -4.75 -4.17
N ASN A 106 14.35 -4.37 -5.30
CA ASN A 106 14.63 -2.97 -5.59
C ASN A 106 13.36 -2.11 -5.70
N PHE A 107 12.26 -2.65 -6.23
CA PHE A 107 11.00 -1.93 -6.28
C PHE A 107 10.42 -1.76 -4.87
N GLU A 108 10.41 -2.82 -4.05
CA GLU A 108 9.94 -2.71 -2.67
C GLU A 108 10.79 -1.73 -1.85
N ASN A 109 12.11 -1.74 -2.02
CA ASN A 109 13.02 -0.75 -1.41
C ASN A 109 12.71 0.68 -1.88
N SER A 110 12.43 0.88 -3.17
CA SER A 110 12.08 2.21 -3.69
C SER A 110 10.77 2.74 -3.09
N VAL A 111 9.79 1.87 -2.80
CA VAL A 111 8.57 2.24 -2.08
C VAL A 111 8.91 2.64 -0.64
N GLU A 112 9.75 1.88 0.08
CA GLU A 112 10.11 2.27 1.46
C GLU A 112 10.87 3.61 1.50
N LEU A 113 11.85 3.82 0.62
CA LEU A 113 12.59 5.09 0.54
C LEU A 113 11.65 6.27 0.25
N LEU A 114 10.69 6.07 -0.68
CA LEU A 114 9.64 7.04 -0.96
C LEU A 114 8.82 7.37 0.29
N LEU A 115 8.30 6.37 0.99
CA LEU A 115 7.41 6.55 2.14
C LEU A 115 8.16 7.02 3.41
N GLN A 116 9.47 6.84 3.47
CA GLN A 116 10.35 7.41 4.49
C GLN A 116 10.79 8.85 4.16
N GLY A 117 10.54 9.30 2.93
CA GLY A 117 10.98 10.61 2.43
C GLY A 117 12.50 10.71 2.26
N ASP A 118 13.18 9.59 2.02
CA ASP A 118 14.61 9.54 1.74
C ASP A 118 14.87 9.82 0.25
N GLU A 119 14.93 11.11 -0.08
CA GLU A 119 15.17 11.57 -1.45
C GLU A 119 16.54 11.12 -1.98
N ALA A 120 17.58 11.16 -1.14
CA ALA A 120 18.94 10.84 -1.55
C ALA A 120 19.06 9.36 -1.91
N GLY A 121 18.58 8.48 -1.03
CA GLY A 121 18.56 7.04 -1.28
C GLY A 121 17.68 6.66 -2.47
N LEU A 122 16.51 7.29 -2.61
CA LEU A 122 15.63 7.04 -3.76
C LEU A 122 16.29 7.46 -5.07
N ARG A 123 16.95 8.63 -5.11
CA ARG A 123 17.66 9.11 -6.29
C ARG A 123 18.82 8.20 -6.68
N GLU A 124 19.59 7.72 -5.70
CA GLU A 124 20.67 6.76 -5.93
C GLU A 124 20.14 5.46 -6.55
N LEU A 125 19.08 4.90 -5.95
CA LEU A 125 18.46 3.65 -6.42
C LEU A 125 17.89 3.78 -7.84
N LEU A 126 17.18 4.88 -8.13
CA LEU A 126 16.64 5.16 -9.47
C LEU A 126 17.73 5.40 -10.52
N SER A 127 18.87 5.97 -10.11
CA SER A 127 20.02 6.14 -11.01
C SER A 127 20.70 4.81 -11.34
N GLY A 128 20.74 3.88 -10.37
CA GLY A 128 21.28 2.54 -10.56
C GLY A 128 20.36 1.60 -11.35
N ASP A 129 19.04 1.80 -11.27
CA ASP A 129 18.04 1.04 -12.01
C ASP A 129 16.89 1.94 -12.53
N PRO A 130 17.09 2.61 -13.68
CA PRO A 130 16.09 3.54 -14.23
C PRO A 130 14.77 2.88 -14.62
N ALA A 131 14.70 1.55 -14.77
CA ALA A 131 13.46 0.87 -15.11
C ALA A 131 12.42 0.93 -13.98
N LEU A 132 12.86 1.12 -12.74
CA LEU A 132 12.00 1.23 -11.54
C LEU A 132 10.97 2.35 -11.66
N ILE A 133 11.30 3.44 -12.36
CA ILE A 133 10.45 4.65 -12.40
C ILE A 133 9.07 4.39 -13.03
N ASN A 134 9.00 3.46 -13.98
CA ASN A 134 7.77 3.07 -14.67
C ASN A 134 7.35 1.63 -14.33
N GLN A 135 8.05 0.97 -13.41
CA GLN A 135 7.68 -0.35 -12.94
C GLN A 135 6.37 -0.30 -12.14
N LYS A 136 5.59 -1.39 -12.25
CA LYS A 136 4.38 -1.62 -11.45
C LYS A 136 4.67 -2.67 -10.39
N SER A 137 4.04 -2.50 -9.24
CA SER A 137 3.99 -3.48 -8.16
C SER A 137 3.60 -4.86 -8.71
N GLN A 138 4.20 -5.89 -8.14
CA GLN A 138 3.87 -7.28 -8.45
C GLN A 138 2.53 -7.72 -7.83
N TYR A 139 1.93 -6.90 -6.98
CA TYR A 139 0.60 -7.12 -6.41
C TYR A 139 -0.53 -6.90 -7.41
N GLY A 140 -1.73 -7.35 -7.08
CA GLY A 140 -2.91 -7.34 -7.95
C GLY A 140 -3.35 -5.94 -8.36
N HIS A 141 -3.13 -4.93 -7.50
CA HIS A 141 -3.46 -3.54 -7.83
C HIS A 141 -2.50 -2.89 -8.84
N ARG A 142 -1.27 -3.43 -9.02
CA ARG A 142 -0.28 -2.95 -10.01
C ARG A 142 0.08 -1.46 -9.85
N ALA A 143 0.18 -0.95 -8.62
CA ALA A 143 0.56 0.44 -8.33
C ALA A 143 1.97 0.79 -8.84
N THR A 144 2.18 2.04 -9.26
CA THR A 144 3.52 2.61 -9.50
C THR A 144 3.98 3.40 -8.26
N LEU A 145 5.22 3.91 -8.25
CA LEU A 145 5.70 4.79 -7.19
C LEU A 145 4.80 6.03 -6.98
N LEU A 146 4.28 6.63 -8.05
CA LEU A 146 3.35 7.75 -7.94
C LEU A 146 2.04 7.37 -7.21
N HIS A 147 1.56 6.14 -7.38
CA HIS A 147 0.36 5.68 -6.68
C HIS A 147 0.62 5.44 -5.19
N TYR A 148 1.79 4.90 -4.85
CA TYR A 148 2.20 4.79 -3.44
C TYR A 148 2.30 6.16 -2.76
N ALA A 149 2.77 7.18 -3.49
CA ALA A 149 2.91 8.53 -2.96
C ALA A 149 1.57 9.11 -2.45
N VAL A 150 0.43 8.75 -3.04
CA VAL A 150 -0.86 9.37 -2.68
C VAL A 150 -1.57 8.71 -1.50
N SER A 151 -1.00 7.63 -0.94
CA SER A 151 -1.52 6.93 0.26
C SER A 151 -3.02 6.62 0.18
N ASN A 152 -3.48 6.13 -0.98
CA ASN A 152 -4.88 5.77 -1.22
C ASN A 152 -4.95 4.60 -2.21
N GLY A 153 -5.76 3.60 -1.89
CA GLY A 153 -5.90 2.40 -2.70
C GLY A 153 -4.73 1.41 -2.64
N VAL A 154 -3.80 1.62 -1.72
CA VAL A 154 -2.66 0.72 -1.43
C VAL A 154 -2.85 0.06 -0.05
N GLU A 155 -1.92 -0.82 0.29
CA GLU A 155 -1.88 -1.56 1.55
C GLU A 155 -1.95 -0.59 2.74
N LEU A 156 -2.76 -0.92 3.74
CA LEU A 156 -3.08 -0.03 4.87
C LEU A 156 -1.81 0.42 5.59
N TRP A 157 -0.89 -0.52 5.81
CA TRP A 157 0.36 -0.29 6.51
C TRP A 157 1.34 0.61 5.73
N ARG A 158 1.14 0.78 4.42
CA ARG A 158 1.94 1.66 3.53
C ARG A 158 1.37 3.07 3.38
N GLN A 159 0.23 3.39 3.96
CA GLN A 159 -0.39 4.73 3.89
C GLN A 159 0.29 5.71 4.88
N SER A 160 1.60 5.91 4.67
CA SER A 160 2.48 6.81 5.42
C SER A 160 2.85 8.01 4.56
N VAL A 161 2.87 9.21 5.15
CA VAL A 161 3.05 10.46 4.41
C VAL A 161 4.26 11.24 4.95
N PRO A 162 5.43 11.20 4.29
CA PRO A 162 6.53 12.07 4.65
C PRO A 162 6.20 13.53 4.36
N LEU A 163 6.67 14.48 5.18
CA LEU A 163 6.33 15.89 4.97
C LEU A 163 6.97 16.49 3.71
N ASN A 164 8.04 15.88 3.19
CA ASN A 164 8.62 16.23 1.89
C ASN A 164 8.01 15.46 0.70
N LEU A 165 6.84 14.82 0.86
CA LEU A 165 6.23 14.05 -0.21
C LEU A 165 6.04 14.83 -1.52
N PRO A 166 5.70 16.14 -1.54
CA PRO A 166 5.68 16.93 -2.78
C PRO A 166 7.01 16.89 -3.53
N GLN A 167 8.14 17.05 -2.84
CA GLN A 167 9.48 16.98 -3.42
C GLN A 167 9.80 15.57 -3.91
N MET A 168 9.36 14.54 -3.18
CA MET A 168 9.52 13.16 -3.64
C MET A 168 8.73 12.89 -4.93
N VAL A 169 7.51 13.45 -5.06
CA VAL A 169 6.71 13.34 -6.29
C VAL A 169 7.35 14.13 -7.44
N GLU A 170 7.88 15.32 -7.18
CA GLU A 170 8.64 16.10 -8.18
C GLU A 170 9.84 15.29 -8.70
N LEU A 171 10.64 14.67 -7.81
CA LEU A 171 11.73 13.77 -8.20
C LEU A 171 11.25 12.65 -9.13
N LEU A 172 10.13 11.99 -8.81
CA LEU A 172 9.60 10.91 -9.63
C LEU A 172 9.19 11.40 -11.02
N LEU A 173 8.50 12.55 -11.08
CA LEU A 173 8.05 13.15 -12.34
C LEU A 173 9.22 13.61 -13.21
N ASP A 174 10.20 14.29 -12.62
CA ASP A 174 11.43 14.72 -13.30
C ASP A 174 12.26 13.53 -13.80
N SER A 175 12.18 12.39 -13.11
CA SER A 175 12.81 11.13 -13.53
C SER A 175 12.04 10.37 -14.61
N GLY A 176 10.91 10.91 -15.08
CA GLY A 176 10.11 10.33 -16.18
C GLY A 176 9.03 9.35 -15.74
N ALA A 177 8.56 9.41 -14.50
CA ALA A 177 7.39 8.65 -14.07
C ALA A 177 6.16 9.08 -14.89
N ASN A 178 5.40 8.11 -15.42
CA ASN A 178 4.19 8.41 -16.18
C ASN A 178 3.00 8.78 -15.26
N PRO A 179 2.55 10.05 -15.22
CA PRO A 179 1.42 10.46 -14.38
C PRO A 179 0.07 9.92 -14.85
N ARG A 180 -0.01 9.41 -16.09
CA ARG A 180 -1.21 8.79 -16.67
C ARG A 180 -1.24 7.27 -16.49
N ALA A 181 -0.21 6.68 -15.87
CA ALA A 181 -0.25 5.26 -15.53
C ALA A 181 -1.44 5.01 -14.58
N LYS A 182 -2.17 3.92 -14.84
CA LYS A 182 -3.29 3.50 -14.00
C LYS A 182 -2.96 2.25 -13.17
N MET A 183 -3.58 2.18 -12.00
CA MET A 183 -3.63 1.01 -11.13
C MET A 183 -5.07 0.52 -10.97
N MET A 184 -5.23 -0.77 -10.64
CA MET A 184 -6.52 -1.40 -10.39
C MET A 184 -6.89 -1.29 -8.92
N VAL A 185 -7.93 -0.54 -8.58
CA VAL A 185 -8.42 -0.45 -7.19
C VAL A 185 -9.90 -0.03 -7.16
N TYR A 186 -10.61 -0.30 -6.07
CA TYR A 186 -12.02 0.09 -5.89
C TYR A 186 -12.93 -0.34 -7.06
N ASN A 187 -12.62 -1.50 -7.67
CA ASN A 187 -13.31 -2.03 -8.84
C ASN A 187 -13.27 -1.10 -10.08
N GLY A 188 -12.21 -0.28 -10.19
CA GLY A 188 -11.94 0.60 -11.33
C GLY A 188 -10.45 0.76 -11.61
N GLU A 189 -10.13 1.66 -12.54
CA GLU A 189 -8.78 2.03 -12.91
C GLU A 189 -8.57 3.52 -12.65
N TYR A 190 -7.54 3.85 -11.87
CA TYR A 190 -7.29 5.22 -11.44
C TYR A 190 -5.83 5.59 -11.64
N THR A 191 -5.58 6.85 -11.99
CA THR A 191 -4.26 7.47 -11.87
C THR A 191 -3.98 7.87 -10.42
N ALA A 192 -2.72 8.15 -10.11
CA ALA A 192 -2.34 8.71 -8.80
C ALA A 192 -3.08 10.03 -8.49
N SER A 193 -3.21 10.93 -9.47
CA SER A 193 -3.90 12.21 -9.29
C SER A 193 -5.41 12.05 -9.02
N GLU A 194 -6.07 11.09 -9.65
CA GLU A 194 -7.48 10.77 -9.38
C GLU A 194 -7.67 10.25 -7.95
N LEU A 195 -6.78 9.37 -7.48
CA LEU A 195 -6.81 8.85 -6.10
C LEU A 195 -6.50 9.94 -5.07
N LEU A 196 -5.57 10.85 -5.36
CA LEU A 196 -5.21 11.97 -4.48
C LEU A 196 -6.42 12.84 -4.12
N MET A 197 -7.40 12.98 -5.03
CA MET A 197 -8.57 13.83 -4.81
C MET A 197 -9.41 13.41 -3.60
N SER A 198 -9.44 12.11 -3.29
CA SER A 198 -10.18 11.53 -2.17
C SER A 198 -9.28 11.04 -1.03
N SER A 199 -7.97 11.30 -1.10
CA SER A 199 -7.02 10.80 -0.10
C SER A 199 -7.06 11.63 1.18
N GLU A 200 -7.24 10.95 2.32
CA GLU A 200 -7.29 11.60 3.63
C GLU A 200 -5.91 11.71 4.27
N HIS A 201 -5.00 10.76 4.02
CA HIS A 201 -3.67 10.76 4.66
C HIS A 201 -2.84 12.01 4.29
N PRO A 202 -2.69 12.41 3.02
CA PRO A 202 -2.00 13.66 2.67
C PRO A 202 -2.73 14.91 3.14
N ARG A 203 -4.07 14.86 3.30
CA ARG A 203 -4.85 15.95 3.88
C ARG A 203 -4.50 16.15 5.35
N ALA A 204 -4.56 15.07 6.13
CA ALA A 204 -4.25 15.08 7.55
C ALA A 204 -2.79 15.45 7.84
N ALA A 205 -1.86 15.06 6.96
CA ALA A 205 -0.47 15.48 7.01
C ALA A 205 -0.21 16.94 6.60
N GLY A 206 -1.22 17.64 6.05
CA GLY A 206 -1.10 19.05 5.64
C GLY A 206 -0.41 19.28 4.30
N VAL A 207 -0.11 18.23 3.52
CA VAL A 207 0.66 18.33 2.25
C VAL A 207 -0.21 18.19 0.99
N LEU A 208 -1.53 18.02 1.13
CA LEU A 208 -2.43 17.77 0.00
C LEU A 208 -2.41 18.89 -1.05
N ALA A 209 -2.37 20.16 -0.63
CA ALA A 209 -2.38 21.29 -1.56
C ALA A 209 -1.14 21.28 -2.44
N ASP A 210 0.04 21.18 -1.83
CA ASP A 210 1.32 21.14 -2.54
C ASP A 210 1.41 19.95 -3.50
N LEU A 211 0.92 18.76 -3.09
CA LEU A 211 0.86 17.60 -3.98
C LEU A 211 -0.02 17.83 -5.21
N ARG A 212 -1.19 18.46 -5.04
CA ARG A 212 -2.08 18.78 -6.16
C ARG A 212 -1.41 19.73 -7.14
N ASP A 213 -0.68 20.71 -6.63
CA ASP A 213 0.07 21.65 -7.45
C ASP A 213 1.20 20.93 -8.22
N THR A 214 1.94 20.04 -7.56
CA THR A 214 2.98 19.21 -8.20
C THR A 214 2.40 18.37 -9.34
N PHE A 215 1.31 17.62 -9.11
CA PHE A 215 0.67 16.81 -10.16
C PHE A 215 0.12 17.67 -11.31
N SER A 216 -0.40 18.86 -11.02
CA SER A 216 -0.95 19.75 -12.05
C SER A 216 0.11 20.27 -13.03
N LYS A 217 1.33 20.52 -12.54
CA LYS A 217 2.47 20.96 -13.38
C LYS A 217 2.90 19.90 -14.40
N ALA A 218 2.75 18.62 -14.07
CA ALA A 218 3.22 17.50 -14.92
C ALA A 218 2.23 17.03 -16.01
N VAL A 219 1.02 17.59 -16.04
CA VAL A 219 -0.02 17.25 -17.03
C VAL A 219 -0.08 18.26 -18.19
N LEU A 220 0.62 19.39 -18.07
CA LEU A 220 0.84 20.39 -19.12
C LEU A 220 1.96 19.95 -20.08
#